data_AF-A0AA87IJU5-F1
#
_entry.id   AF-A0AA87IJU5-F1
#
_cell.length_a   1.000
_cell.length_b   1.000
_cell.length_c   1.000
_cell.angle_alpha   90.00
_cell.angle_beta   90.00
_cell.angle_gamma   90.00
#
_symmetry.space_group_name_H-M   'P 1'
#
loop_
_entity.id
_entity.type
_entity.pdbx_description
1 polymer ?
#
loop_
_entity_poly.entity_id
_entity_poly.type
_entity_poly.pdbx_seq_one_letter_code
_entity_poly.pdbx_strand_id
1 'polypeptide(L)'
;MLINVSAIQKMVKKVLMYQVLTNFDAKIKDKDLQLTHRELSVRTGRAPSWFNNSFTGLEDLQVSSFLRILAAASERSEEKTGREIDEAFLRDILTSEAIETANALNRLAVEDDNHLLSFIQSEETLFLNLISYWGILNEKNKLDSTEEETLNEIRSILNTDSGTEQEEDHEQ
;
A
#
# COMPACT_ATOMS: atom_id res chain seq x y z
N MET A 1 -23.24 -2.36 -10.98
CA MET A 1 -22.02 -1.73 -10.48
C MET A 1 -21.27 -2.80 -9.72
N LEU A 2 -20.10 -3.21 -10.22
CA LEU A 2 -19.29 -4.25 -9.57
C LEU A 2 -18.39 -3.64 -8.50
N ILE A 3 -18.03 -2.35 -8.66
CA ILE A 3 -17.41 -1.60 -7.57
C ILE A 3 -18.37 -1.39 -6.40
N ASN A 4 -17.85 -1.62 -5.21
CA ASN A 4 -18.46 -1.24 -3.94
C ASN A 4 -17.35 -0.80 -2.99
N VAL A 5 -17.73 -0.12 -1.92
CA VAL A 5 -16.80 0.44 -0.94
C VAL A 5 -15.89 -0.65 -0.37
N SER A 6 -16.42 -1.84 -0.09
CA SER A 6 -15.63 -2.95 0.46
C SER A 6 -14.54 -3.45 -0.50
N ALA A 7 -14.79 -3.48 -1.81
CA ALA A 7 -13.80 -3.86 -2.81
C ALA A 7 -12.66 -2.84 -2.86
N ILE A 8 -12.98 -1.54 -2.88
CA ILE A 8 -11.99 -0.47 -2.88
C ILE A 8 -11.18 -0.48 -1.57
N GLN A 9 -11.83 -0.64 -0.41
CA GLN A 9 -11.13 -0.76 0.88
C GLN A 9 -10.13 -1.92 0.89
N LYS A 10 -10.50 -3.09 0.37
CA LYS A 10 -9.59 -4.25 0.25
C LYS A 10 -8.38 -3.91 -0.63
N MET A 11 -8.62 -3.27 -1.77
CA MET A 11 -7.56 -2.86 -2.70
C MET A 11 -6.64 -1.79 -2.12
N VAL A 12 -7.17 -0.77 -1.42
CA VAL A 12 -6.37 0.26 -0.74
C VAL A 12 -5.55 -0.36 0.40
N LYS A 13 -6.11 -1.32 1.14
CA LYS A 13 -5.38 -2.05 2.17
C LYS A 13 -4.16 -2.79 1.59
N LYS A 14 -4.30 -3.43 0.42
CA LYS A 14 -3.17 -4.04 -0.27
C LYS A 14 -2.09 -3.03 -0.63
N VAL A 15 -2.47 -1.83 -1.10
CA VAL A 15 -1.53 -0.74 -1.39
C VAL A 15 -0.78 -0.32 -0.13
N LEU A 16 -1.48 -0.11 0.98
CA LEU A 16 -0.85 0.26 2.25
C LEU A 16 0.17 -0.80 2.71
N MET A 17 -0.22 -2.08 2.67
CA MET A 17 0.68 -3.17 3.01
C MET A 17 1.89 -3.21 2.08
N TYR A 18 1.68 -3.05 0.78
CA TYR A 18 2.75 -3.03 -0.21
C TYR A 18 3.76 -1.90 0.05
N GLN A 19 3.28 -0.67 0.30
CA GLN A 19 4.13 0.47 0.61
C GLN A 19 4.96 0.21 1.87
N VAL A 20 4.31 -0.09 3.00
CA VAL A 20 5.00 -0.27 4.29
C VAL A 20 6.00 -1.43 4.23
N LEU A 21 5.61 -2.57 3.67
CA LEU A 21 6.47 -3.74 3.59
C LEU A 21 7.64 -3.53 2.62
N THR A 22 7.43 -2.85 1.48
CA THR A 22 8.49 -2.54 0.51
C THR A 22 9.49 -1.54 1.09
N ASN A 23 9.01 -0.49 1.76
CA ASN A 23 9.88 0.47 2.44
C ASN A 23 10.71 -0.21 3.52
N PHE A 24 10.06 -1.05 4.34
CA PHE A 24 10.76 -1.83 5.36
C PHE A 24 11.79 -2.79 4.75
N ASP A 25 11.44 -3.50 3.68
CA ASP A 25 12.35 -4.40 2.95
C ASP A 25 13.59 -3.68 2.43
N ALA A 26 13.43 -2.46 1.89
CA ALA A 26 14.54 -1.62 1.48
C ALA A 26 15.46 -1.31 2.68
N LYS A 27 14.88 -0.87 3.80
CA LYS A 27 15.65 -0.52 5.01
C LYS A 27 16.40 -1.68 5.61
N ILE A 28 15.83 -2.88 5.68
CA ILE A 28 16.55 -4.04 6.23
C ILE A 28 17.68 -4.53 5.33
N LYS A 29 17.60 -4.25 4.02
CA LYS A 29 18.66 -4.57 3.04
C LYS A 29 19.74 -3.50 2.94
N ASP A 30 19.52 -2.32 3.52
CA ASP A 30 20.52 -1.27 3.58
C ASP A 30 21.84 -1.78 4.19
N LYS A 31 22.95 -1.16 3.77
CA LYS A 31 24.32 -1.53 4.16
C LYS A 31 24.53 -1.61 5.68
N ASP A 32 23.75 -0.86 6.44
CA ASP A 32 23.88 -0.75 7.90
C ASP A 32 23.21 -1.93 8.63
N LEU A 33 22.29 -2.65 7.98
CA LEU A 33 21.57 -3.80 8.55
C LEU A 33 21.92 -5.12 7.87
N GLN A 34 21.79 -5.16 6.54
CA GLN A 34 21.98 -6.34 5.69
C GLN A 34 21.27 -7.59 6.24
N LEU A 35 20.02 -7.43 6.65
CA LEU A 35 19.17 -8.53 7.11
C LEU A 35 18.45 -9.18 5.93
N THR A 36 18.57 -10.50 5.85
CA THR A 36 17.74 -11.29 4.95
C THR A 36 16.36 -11.55 5.58
N HIS A 37 15.35 -11.81 4.74
CA HIS A 37 14.00 -12.19 5.21
C HIS A 37 14.02 -13.42 6.13
N ARG A 38 14.93 -14.36 5.83
CA ARG A 38 15.12 -15.58 6.62
C ARG A 38 15.65 -15.25 8.02
N GLU A 39 16.71 -14.45 8.10
CA GLU A 39 17.28 -14.04 9.40
C GLU A 39 16.27 -13.27 10.22
N LEU A 40 15.53 -12.34 9.61
CA LEU A 40 14.47 -11.60 10.29
C LEU A 40 13.39 -12.53 10.85
N SER A 41 12.96 -13.53 10.06
CA SER A 41 11.98 -14.52 10.52
C SER A 41 12.50 -15.34 11.71
N VAL A 42 13.75 -15.79 11.67
CA VAL A 42 14.35 -16.58 12.74
C VAL A 42 14.55 -15.74 14.01
N ARG A 43 15.04 -14.50 13.90
CA ARG A 43 15.20 -13.57 15.03
C ARG A 43 13.88 -13.22 15.70
N THR A 44 12.81 -13.15 14.91
CA THR A 44 11.45 -12.98 15.44
C THR A 44 10.82 -14.30 15.91
N GLY A 45 11.58 -15.39 16.08
CA GLY A 45 11.10 -16.67 16.59
C GLY A 45 9.99 -17.30 15.73
N ARG A 46 9.99 -17.03 14.42
CA ARG A 46 9.03 -17.56 13.44
C ARG A 46 9.70 -18.58 12.53
N ALA A 47 8.88 -19.27 11.74
CA ALA A 47 9.38 -20.17 10.70
C ALA A 47 10.25 -19.38 9.68
N PRO A 48 11.35 -19.97 9.14
CA PRO A 48 12.29 -19.25 8.27
C PRO A 48 11.69 -18.55 7.04
N SER A 49 10.55 -19.01 6.55
CA SER A 49 9.83 -18.44 5.39
C SER A 49 8.76 -17.42 5.77
N TRP A 50 8.49 -17.21 7.07
CA TRP A 50 7.34 -16.44 7.54
C TRP A 50 7.34 -15.01 6.99
N PHE A 51 8.42 -14.25 7.14
CA PHE A 51 8.45 -12.87 6.67
C PHE A 51 8.32 -12.78 5.15
N ASN A 52 8.98 -13.66 4.40
CA ASN A 52 8.85 -13.70 2.94
C ASN A 52 7.41 -13.99 2.52
N ASN A 53 6.72 -14.89 3.23
CA ASN A 53 5.31 -15.20 2.97
C ASN A 53 4.41 -14.00 3.29
N SER A 54 4.59 -13.34 4.44
CA SER A 54 3.83 -12.14 4.78
C SER A 54 4.09 -10.98 3.82
N PHE A 55 5.35 -10.78 3.42
CA PHE A 55 5.76 -9.80 2.41
C PHE A 55 5.12 -10.08 1.05
N THR A 56 5.20 -11.33 0.58
CA THR A 56 4.67 -11.75 -0.71
C THR A 56 3.13 -11.74 -0.72
N GLY A 57 2.50 -12.13 0.38
CA GLY A 57 1.06 -12.20 0.55
C GLY A 57 0.41 -10.84 0.86
N LEU A 58 1.21 -9.80 1.13
CA LEU A 58 0.72 -8.52 1.65
C LEU A 58 -0.17 -8.72 2.87
N GLU A 59 0.26 -9.62 3.76
CA GLU A 59 -0.48 -9.96 4.96
C GLU A 59 -0.53 -8.75 5.91
N ASP A 60 -1.70 -8.56 6.51
CA ASP A 60 -1.86 -7.57 7.57
C ASP A 60 -1.08 -8.02 8.80
N LEU A 61 -0.04 -7.26 9.14
CA LEU A 61 0.82 -7.58 10.27
C LEU A 61 0.16 -7.09 11.56
N GLN A 62 -0.10 -8.02 12.47
CA GLN A 62 -0.42 -7.67 13.85
C GLN A 62 0.67 -6.78 14.44
N VAL A 63 0.28 -5.80 15.26
CA VAL A 63 1.21 -4.86 15.93
C VAL A 63 2.32 -5.62 16.68
N SER A 64 2.00 -6.73 17.33
CA SER A 64 2.99 -7.57 18.01
C SER A 64 4.04 -8.16 17.06
N SER A 65 3.64 -8.59 15.86
CA SER A 65 4.57 -9.07 14.84
C SER A 65 5.42 -7.94 14.28
N PHE A 66 4.82 -6.77 14.03
CA PHE A 66 5.54 -5.59 13.56
C PHE A 66 6.57 -5.09 14.57
N LEU A 67 6.22 -4.98 15.85
CA LEU A 67 7.16 -4.57 16.91
C LEU A 67 8.33 -5.56 17.07
N ARG A 68 8.09 -6.87 16.91
CA ARG A 68 9.17 -7.87 16.94
C ARG A 68 10.11 -7.73 15.75
N ILE A 69 9.57 -7.43 14.57
CA ILE A 69 10.37 -7.13 13.37
C ILE A 69 11.25 -5.90 13.63
N LEU A 70 10.71 -4.82 14.19
CA LEU A 70 11.47 -3.61 14.55
C LEU A 70 12.54 -3.89 15.60
N ALA A 71 12.23 -4.68 16.63
CA ALA A 71 13.20 -5.08 17.65
C ALA A 71 14.38 -5.85 17.04
N ALA A 72 14.09 -6.82 16.16
CA ALA A 72 15.12 -7.59 15.46
C ALA A 72 15.99 -6.71 14.53
N ALA A 73 15.40 -5.69 13.90
CA ALA A 73 16.15 -4.70 13.13
C ALA A 73 17.02 -3.82 14.05
N SER A 74 16.49 -3.38 15.19
CA SER A 74 17.23 -2.58 16.18
C SER A 74 18.45 -3.31 16.73
N GLU A 75 18.26 -4.55 17.20
CA GLU A 75 19.36 -5.42 17.67
C GLU A 75 20.44 -5.57 16.59
N ARG A 76 20.03 -5.76 15.34
CA ARG A 76 20.97 -5.89 14.24
C ARG A 76 21.72 -4.58 13.95
N SER A 77 21.02 -3.45 13.98
CA SER A 77 21.65 -2.14 13.81
C SER A 77 22.71 -1.92 14.90
N GLU A 78 22.41 -2.28 16.14
CA GLU A 78 23.34 -2.17 17.25
C GLU A 78 24.56 -3.09 17.06
N GLU A 79 24.36 -4.35 16.66
CA GLU A 79 25.45 -5.29 16.33
C GLU A 79 26.40 -4.75 15.25
N LYS A 80 25.87 -4.05 14.25
CA LYS A 80 26.60 -3.59 13.06
C LYS A 80 27.24 -2.22 13.21
N THR A 81 26.54 -1.29 13.85
CA THR A 81 26.87 0.13 13.86
C THR A 81 27.08 0.68 15.27
N GLY A 82 26.76 -0.09 16.31
CA GLY A 82 26.77 0.36 17.71
C GLY A 82 25.65 1.32 18.05
N ARG A 83 24.58 1.39 17.24
CA ARG A 83 23.42 2.25 17.44
C ARG A 83 22.12 1.51 17.11
N GLU A 84 21.09 1.73 17.91
CA GLU A 84 19.72 1.31 17.62
C GLU A 84 19.17 2.00 16.36
N ILE A 85 18.06 1.49 15.82
CA ILE A 85 17.32 2.20 14.77
C ILE A 85 16.82 3.54 15.32
N ASP A 86 16.80 4.57 14.47
CA ASP A 86 16.44 5.92 14.86
C ASP A 86 15.11 6.38 14.23
N GLU A 87 14.78 7.65 14.45
CA GLU A 87 13.59 8.27 13.88
C GLU A 87 13.59 8.25 12.35
N ALA A 88 14.76 8.44 11.72
CA ALA A 88 14.88 8.45 10.26
C ALA A 88 14.52 7.08 9.68
N PHE A 89 14.96 6.00 10.34
CA PHE A 89 14.57 4.64 9.97
C PHE A 89 13.05 4.45 9.94
N LEU A 90 12.33 4.95 10.96
CA LEU A 90 10.86 4.84 11.01
C LEU A 90 10.17 5.73 9.99
N ARG A 91 10.69 6.95 9.75
CA ARG A 91 10.15 7.87 8.72
C ARG A 91 10.29 7.32 7.31
N ASP A 92 11.37 6.58 7.03
CA ASP A 92 11.56 5.92 5.74
C ASP A 92 10.56 4.78 5.52
N ILE A 93 10.05 4.15 6.59
CA ILE A 93 9.05 3.08 6.52
C ILE A 93 7.64 3.66 6.42
N LEU A 94 7.30 4.56 7.34
CA LEU A 94 6.00 5.20 7.49
C LEU A 94 5.99 6.56 6.78
N THR A 95 6.19 6.52 5.46
CA THR A 95 6.25 7.71 4.62
C THR A 95 4.92 8.47 4.62
N SER A 96 4.95 9.77 4.30
CA SER A 96 3.73 10.57 4.14
C SER A 96 2.73 9.92 3.18
N GLU A 97 3.22 9.28 2.12
CA GLU A 97 2.41 8.57 1.15
C GLU A 97 1.70 7.34 1.75
N ALA A 98 2.37 6.55 2.61
CA ALA A 98 1.73 5.45 3.33
C ALA A 98 0.65 5.97 4.30
N ILE A 99 0.91 7.13 4.95
CA ILE A 99 -0.08 7.79 5.82
C ILE A 99 -1.27 8.30 5.01
N GLU A 100 -1.06 8.85 3.81
CA GLU A 100 -2.13 9.28 2.90
C GLU A 100 -3.00 8.09 2.45
N THR A 101 -2.38 6.95 2.11
CA THR A 101 -3.11 5.70 1.82
C THR A 101 -3.92 5.21 3.03
N ALA A 102 -3.37 5.31 4.24
CA ALA A 102 -4.11 4.98 5.46
C ALA A 102 -5.30 5.95 5.70
N ASN A 103 -5.12 7.23 5.40
CA ASN A 103 -6.21 8.21 5.46
C ASN A 103 -7.28 7.96 4.39
N ALA A 104 -6.92 7.43 3.22
CA ALA A 104 -7.88 6.99 2.23
C ALA A 104 -8.77 5.86 2.76
N LEU A 105 -8.22 4.90 3.51
CA LEU A 105 -9.02 3.88 4.20
C LEU A 105 -10.00 4.49 5.20
N ASN A 106 -9.57 5.48 5.98
CA ASN A 106 -10.45 6.16 6.95
C ASN A 106 -11.60 6.88 6.25
N ARG A 107 -11.35 7.54 5.12
CA ARG A 107 -12.40 8.19 4.31
C ARG A 107 -13.38 7.18 3.72
N LEU A 108 -12.86 6.10 3.12
CA LEU A 108 -13.68 5.00 2.61
C LEU A 108 -14.48 4.27 3.70
N ALA A 109 -14.05 4.31 4.96
CA ALA A 109 -14.74 3.64 6.07
C ALA A 109 -16.09 4.27 6.43
N VAL A 110 -16.29 5.55 6.09
CA VAL A 110 -17.53 6.30 6.34
C VAL A 110 -18.34 6.54 5.06
N GLU A 111 -17.85 6.06 3.92
CA GLU A 111 -18.48 6.19 2.61
C GLU A 111 -19.55 5.09 2.40
N ASP A 112 -20.52 5.36 1.53
CA ASP A 112 -21.51 4.36 1.12
C ASP A 112 -21.52 4.10 -0.39
N ASP A 113 -22.04 2.93 -0.78
CA ASP A 113 -22.02 2.47 -2.17
C ASP A 113 -22.80 3.40 -3.12
N ASN A 114 -23.78 4.18 -2.64
CA ASN A 114 -24.56 5.09 -3.48
C ASN A 114 -23.79 6.36 -3.83
N HIS A 115 -22.87 6.79 -2.97
CA HIS A 115 -22.05 7.99 -3.16
C HIS A 115 -20.63 7.68 -3.64
N LEU A 116 -20.29 6.40 -3.80
CA LEU A 116 -18.95 5.96 -4.20
C LEU A 116 -18.47 6.56 -5.52
N LEU A 117 -19.34 6.70 -6.52
CA LEU A 117 -18.98 7.33 -7.79
C LEU A 117 -18.55 8.78 -7.59
N SER A 118 -19.39 9.56 -6.91
CA SER A 118 -19.10 10.96 -6.62
C SER A 118 -17.85 11.11 -5.75
N PHE A 119 -17.62 10.19 -4.82
CA PHE A 119 -16.40 10.15 -4.02
C PHE A 119 -15.16 9.96 -4.90
N ILE A 120 -15.17 8.97 -5.79
CA ILE A 120 -14.07 8.69 -6.73
C ILE A 120 -13.74 9.92 -7.60
N GLN A 121 -14.76 10.58 -8.14
CA GLN A 121 -14.60 11.78 -8.96
C GLN A 121 -14.06 12.95 -8.13
N SER A 122 -14.58 13.17 -6.92
CA SER A 122 -14.14 14.27 -6.05
C SER A 122 -12.71 14.10 -5.51
N GLU A 123 -12.24 12.85 -5.43
CA GLU A 123 -10.92 12.46 -4.91
C GLU A 123 -10.01 11.98 -6.06
N GLU A 124 -10.11 12.59 -7.23
CA GLU A 124 -9.40 12.18 -8.46
C GLU A 124 -7.90 11.93 -8.22
N THR A 125 -7.21 12.87 -7.57
CA THR A 125 -5.76 12.76 -7.29
C THR A 125 -5.42 11.53 -6.45
N LEU A 126 -6.25 11.23 -5.44
CA LEU A 126 -6.09 10.04 -4.62
C LEU A 126 -6.21 8.78 -5.48
N PHE A 127 -7.25 8.69 -6.31
CA PHE A 127 -7.48 7.50 -7.12
C PHE A 127 -6.47 7.33 -8.26
N LEU A 128 -5.96 8.42 -8.83
CA LEU A 128 -4.86 8.36 -9.80
C LEU A 128 -3.59 7.78 -9.15
N ASN A 129 -3.24 8.22 -7.94
CA ASN A 129 -2.11 7.65 -7.19
C ASN A 129 -2.33 6.17 -6.87
N LEU A 130 -3.54 5.79 -6.43
CA LEU A 130 -3.88 4.40 -6.16
C LEU A 130 -3.82 3.51 -7.43
N ILE A 131 -4.24 4.03 -8.59
CA ILE A 131 -4.14 3.32 -9.87
C ILE A 131 -2.70 2.96 -10.21
N SER A 132 -1.73 3.84 -9.94
CA SER A 132 -0.32 3.52 -10.15
C SER A 132 0.10 2.30 -9.32
N TYR A 133 -0.29 2.25 -8.05
CA TYR A 133 -0.01 1.09 -7.19
C TYR A 133 -0.75 -0.17 -7.62
N TRP A 134 -2.03 -0.06 -7.96
CA TRP A 134 -2.79 -1.21 -8.45
C TRP A 134 -2.23 -1.74 -9.77
N GLY A 135 -1.70 -0.88 -10.63
CA GLY A 135 -0.93 -1.29 -11.81
C GLY A 135 0.27 -2.16 -11.44
N ILE A 136 1.10 -1.70 -10.50
CA ILE A 136 2.27 -2.47 -10.02
C ILE A 136 1.84 -3.80 -9.38
N LEU A 137 0.78 -3.79 -8.58
CA LEU A 137 0.24 -5.00 -7.95
C LEU A 137 -0.29 -5.99 -8.99
N ASN A 138 -0.96 -5.49 -10.03
CA ASN A 138 -1.46 -6.29 -11.13
C ASN A 138 -0.31 -6.97 -11.90
N GLU A 139 0.72 -6.22 -12.28
CA GLU A 139 1.92 -6.75 -12.94
C GLU A 139 2.63 -7.84 -12.11
N LYS A 140 2.52 -7.75 -10.77
CA LYS A 140 3.06 -8.74 -9.82
C LYS A 140 2.10 -9.89 -9.52
N ASN A 141 0.97 -10.00 -10.23
CA ASN A 141 -0.10 -10.99 -10.00
C ASN A 141 -0.58 -10.99 -8.53
N LYS A 142 -0.75 -9.79 -7.95
CA LYS A 142 -1.25 -9.58 -6.57
C LYS A 142 -2.71 -9.17 -6.51
N LEU A 143 -3.33 -8.90 -7.66
CA LEU A 143 -4.75 -8.69 -7.77
C LEU A 143 -5.44 -10.00 -8.15
N ASP A 144 -6.64 -10.22 -7.61
CA ASP A 144 -7.56 -11.25 -8.11
C ASP A 144 -8.44 -10.68 -9.23
N SER A 145 -9.20 -11.54 -9.92
CA SER A 145 -10.02 -11.13 -11.07
C SER A 145 -11.04 -10.04 -10.72
N THR A 146 -11.59 -10.07 -9.52
CA THR A 146 -12.55 -9.04 -9.06
C THR A 146 -11.85 -7.70 -8.83
N GLU A 147 -10.65 -7.71 -8.27
CA GLU A 147 -9.85 -6.50 -8.09
C GLU A 147 -9.35 -5.92 -9.42
N GLU A 148 -9.03 -6.78 -10.40
CA GLU A 148 -8.70 -6.35 -11.77
C GLU A 148 -9.88 -5.67 -12.47
N GLU A 149 -11.09 -6.25 -12.35
CA GLU A 149 -12.32 -5.63 -12.85
C GLU A 149 -12.60 -4.28 -12.17
N THR A 150 -12.42 -4.22 -10.84
CA THR A 150 -12.57 -2.98 -10.05
C THR A 150 -11.60 -1.91 -10.53
N LEU A 151 -10.34 -2.25 -10.78
CA LEU A 151 -9.33 -1.33 -11.34
C LEU A 151 -9.77 -0.76 -12.70
N ASN A 152 -10.30 -1.61 -13.59
CA ASN A 152 -10.76 -1.19 -14.90
C ASN A 152 -11.99 -0.27 -14.83
N GLU A 153 -12.93 -0.54 -13.92
CA GLU A 153 -14.11 0.30 -13.71
C GLU A 153 -13.71 1.69 -13.16
N ILE A 154 -12.79 1.76 -12.18
CA ILE A 154 -12.27 3.05 -11.67
C ILE A 154 -11.55 3.83 -12.78
N ARG A 155 -10.75 3.18 -13.61
CA ARG A 155 -10.12 3.83 -14.78
C ARG A 155 -11.15 4.40 -15.74
N SER A 156 -12.23 3.67 -16.00
CA SER A 156 -13.32 4.16 -16.85
C SER A 156 -13.99 5.40 -16.25
N ILE A 157 -14.27 5.39 -14.94
CA ILE A 157 -14.87 6.53 -14.23
C ILE A 157 -14.03 7.79 -14.42
N LEU A 158 -12.72 7.71 -14.13
CA LEU A 158 -11.82 8.85 -14.21
C LEU A 158 -11.56 9.34 -15.65
N ASN A 159 -11.64 8.45 -16.63
CA ASN A 159 -11.47 8.81 -18.05
C ASN A 159 -12.74 9.41 -18.69
N THR A 160 -13.92 9.25 -18.06
CA THR A 160 -15.19 9.73 -18.65
C THR A 160 -15.37 11.25 -18.49
N ASP A 161 -14.77 11.86 -17.47
CA ASP A 161 -14.86 13.31 -17.21
C ASP A 161 -13.87 14.16 -18.04
N SER A 162 -12.84 13.56 -18.64
CA SER A 162 -11.87 14.29 -19.50
C SER A 162 -12.37 14.52 -20.93
N GLY A 163 -13.59 14.07 -21.27
CA GLY A 163 -14.16 14.12 -22.62
C GLY A 163 -15.35 15.06 -22.84
N THR A 164 -15.78 15.84 -21.84
CA THR A 164 -17.05 16.60 -21.90
C THR A 164 -16.92 18.13 -22.03
N GLU A 165 -15.72 18.69 -22.23
CA GLU A 165 -15.51 20.15 -22.35
C GLU A 165 -15.15 20.68 -23.76
N GLN A 166 -15.51 20.02 -24.87
CA GLN A 166 -15.17 20.52 -26.23
C GLN A 166 -16.29 20.54 -27.28
N GLU A 167 -17.58 20.63 -26.89
CA GLU A 167 -18.67 20.79 -27.88
C GLU A 167 -19.67 21.92 -27.54
N GLU A 168 -19.24 23.07 -27.03
CA GLU A 168 -20.05 24.29 -27.07
C GLU A 168 -19.17 25.53 -27.27
N ASP A 169 -18.74 25.77 -28.51
CA ASP A 169 -18.54 27.12 -29.06
C ASP A 169 -17.97 27.00 -30.47
N HIS A 170 -18.84 26.97 -31.49
CA HIS A 170 -18.62 27.58 -32.81
C HIS A 170 -19.84 27.33 -33.72
N GLU A 171 -20.99 27.91 -33.35
CA GLU A 171 -21.97 28.36 -34.35
C GLU A 171 -22.34 29.81 -34.05
N GLN A 172 -21.66 30.74 -34.74
CA GLN A 172 -22.22 32.02 -35.19
C GLN A 172 -21.30 32.69 -36.22
#